data_AF-A0A9E0UXA2-F1
#
_entry.id   AF-A0A9E0UXA2-F1
#
_cell.length_a   1.000
_cell.length_b   1.000
_cell.length_c   1.000
_cell.angle_alpha   90.00
_cell.angle_beta   90.00
_cell.angle_gamma   90.00
#
_symmetry.space_group_name_H-M   'P 1'
#
loop_
_entity.id
_entity.type
_entity.pdbx_description
1 polymer ?
#
loop_
_entity_poly.entity_id
_entity_poly.type
_entity_poly.pdbx_seq_one_letter_code
_entity_poly.pdbx_strand_id
1 'polypeptide(L)'
;MAEKSEMVKQIDFIIVSRRIKLLGYVIITGLALVYIIGMIVSSSNVHSEKSFLNTPITIAGIILCTGSLYVRKNMLKKVNKDNFVAAYFNAHIAAFVLCDMGALLSVTTNLFVNANLVMASVGVGVGLLYLWINFPRDEDRKLLD
;
A
#
# COMPACT_ATOMS: atom_id res chain seq x y z
N MET A 1 -12.87 4.72 -37.41
CA MET A 1 -13.03 3.61 -36.43
C MET A 1 -11.88 3.53 -35.43
N ALA A 2 -10.62 3.80 -35.82
CA ALA A 2 -9.48 3.83 -34.90
C ALA A 2 -9.62 4.84 -33.74
N GLU A 3 -10.14 6.04 -34.01
CA GLU A 3 -10.31 7.12 -33.03
C GLU A 3 -11.31 6.80 -31.91
N LYS A 4 -12.37 6.04 -32.22
CA LYS A 4 -13.32 5.53 -31.20
C LYS A 4 -12.67 4.47 -30.31
N SER A 5 -11.77 3.65 -30.84
CA SER A 5 -11.06 2.61 -30.09
C SER A 5 -10.04 3.21 -29.12
N GLU A 6 -9.30 4.23 -29.57
CA GLU A 6 -8.40 5.04 -28.74
C GLU A 6 -9.15 5.67 -27.56
N MET A 7 -10.24 6.40 -27.82
CA MET A 7 -11.02 7.05 -26.77
C MET A 7 -11.52 6.07 -25.69
N VAL A 8 -12.00 4.89 -26.09
CA VAL A 8 -12.49 3.86 -25.14
C VAL A 8 -11.36 3.41 -24.20
N LYS A 9 -10.16 3.13 -24.73
CA LYS A 9 -8.99 2.77 -23.91
C LYS A 9 -8.61 3.87 -22.92
N GLN A 10 -8.67 5.14 -23.35
CA GLN A 10 -8.38 6.27 -22.46
C GLN A 10 -9.38 6.36 -21.31
N ILE A 11 -10.67 6.16 -21.61
CA ILE A 11 -11.74 6.17 -20.60
C ILE A 11 -11.55 5.02 -19.61
N ASP A 12 -11.27 3.80 -20.08
CA ASP A 12 -11.04 2.63 -19.23
C ASP A 12 -9.84 2.85 -18.28
N PHE A 13 -8.73 3.38 -18.80
CA PHE A 13 -7.58 3.75 -17.98
C PHE A 13 -7.97 4.73 -16.86
N ILE A 14 -8.69 5.81 -17.20
CA ILE A 14 -9.09 6.84 -16.26
C ILE A 14 -10.01 6.26 -15.17
N ILE A 15 -10.98 5.43 -15.56
CA ILE A 15 -11.93 4.82 -14.61
C ILE A 15 -11.19 3.91 -13.64
N VAL A 16 -10.33 3.01 -14.15
CA VAL A 16 -9.61 2.07 -13.30
C VAL A 16 -8.59 2.79 -12.41
N SER A 17 -7.83 3.73 -12.96
CA SER A 17 -6.88 4.55 -12.20
C SER A 17 -7.57 5.33 -11.07
N ARG A 18 -8.76 5.90 -11.30
CA ARG A 18 -9.55 6.55 -10.25
C ARG A 18 -9.99 5.59 -9.15
N ARG A 19 -10.44 4.38 -9.51
CA ARG A 19 -10.84 3.36 -8.52
C ARG A 19 -9.66 2.94 -7.65
N ILE A 20 -8.49 2.70 -8.26
CA ILE A 20 -7.25 2.39 -7.53
C ILE A 20 -6.87 3.55 -6.62
N LYS A 21 -6.92 4.78 -7.12
CA LYS A 21 -6.60 5.98 -6.33
C LYS A 21 -7.50 6.11 -5.10
N LEU A 22 -8.81 5.96 -5.29
CA LEU A 22 -9.79 6.04 -4.21
C LEU A 22 -9.52 4.97 -3.15
N LEU A 23 -9.26 3.74 -3.57
CA LEU A 23 -8.92 2.65 -2.65
C LEU A 23 -7.61 2.91 -1.90
N GLY A 24 -6.58 3.43 -2.57
CA GLY A 24 -5.33 3.85 -1.93
C GLY A 24 -5.53 4.93 -0.87
N TYR A 25 -6.37 5.93 -1.13
CA TYR A 25 -6.71 6.96 -0.14
C TYR A 25 -7.47 6.41 1.06
N VAL A 26 -8.38 5.44 0.86
CA VAL A 26 -9.09 4.77 1.95
C VAL A 26 -8.10 4.02 2.85
N ILE A 27 -7.14 3.29 2.27
CA ILE A 27 -6.10 2.57 3.04
C ILE A 27 -5.23 3.55 3.83
N ILE A 28 -4.73 4.61 3.19
CA ILE A 28 -3.93 5.65 3.86
C ILE A 28 -4.68 6.26 5.05
N THR A 29 -5.96 6.59 4.84
CA THR A 29 -6.80 7.17 5.90
C THR A 29 -7.02 6.18 7.03
N GLY A 30 -7.29 4.91 6.72
CA GLY A 30 -7.43 3.84 7.70
C GLY A 30 -6.16 3.64 8.54
N LEU A 31 -5.00 3.56 7.89
CA LEU A 31 -3.70 3.45 8.57
C LEU A 31 -3.44 4.64 9.49
N ALA A 32 -3.70 5.86 9.02
CA ALA A 32 -3.54 7.08 9.82
C ALA A 32 -4.46 7.07 11.05
N LEU A 33 -5.72 6.65 10.90
CA LEU A 33 -6.66 6.54 12.01
C LEU A 33 -6.21 5.51 13.05
N VAL A 34 -5.78 4.32 12.61
CA VAL A 34 -5.29 3.26 13.51
C VAL A 34 -4.05 3.74 14.28
N TYR A 35 -3.15 4.45 13.61
CA TYR A 35 -1.98 5.05 14.26
C TYR A 35 -2.37 6.11 15.30
N ILE A 36 -3.26 7.05 14.96
CA ILE A 36 -3.72 8.09 15.89
C ILE A 36 -4.42 7.49 17.11
N ILE A 37 -5.32 6.53 16.91
CA ILE A 37 -5.99 5.83 18.01
C ILE A 37 -4.95 5.10 18.87
N GLY A 38 -3.97 4.44 18.25
CA GLY A 38 -2.89 3.78 18.96
C GLY A 38 -2.09 4.72 19.85
N MET A 39 -1.82 5.96 19.41
CA MET A 39 -1.11 6.95 20.24
C MET A 39 -1.92 7.36 21.49
N ILE A 40 -3.26 7.33 21.40
CA ILE A 40 -4.14 7.68 22.53
C ILE A 40 -4.21 6.52 23.54
N VAL A 41 -4.14 5.27 23.07
CA VAL A 41 -4.38 4.07 23.89
C VAL A 41 -3.09 3.34 24.31
N SER A 42 -1.92 3.69 23.75
CA SER A 42 -0.67 2.92 23.93
C SER A 42 -0.18 2.78 25.37
N SER A 43 -0.58 3.67 26.29
CA SER A 43 -0.13 3.63 27.68
C SER A 43 -0.80 2.55 28.53
N SER A 44 -1.91 1.96 28.08
CA SER A 44 -2.70 1.04 28.91
C SER A 44 -2.27 -0.44 28.83
N ASN A 45 -1.37 -0.81 27.92
CA ASN A 45 -1.05 -2.23 27.63
C ASN A 45 0.42 -2.45 27.20
N VAL A 46 1.37 -1.94 27.98
CA VAL A 46 2.81 -2.03 27.65
C VAL A 46 3.42 -3.34 28.14
N HIS A 47 3.99 -4.10 27.21
CA HIS A 47 4.70 -5.36 27.46
C HIS A 47 6.21 -5.19 27.28
N SER A 48 6.89 -4.64 28.28
CA SER A 48 8.34 -4.34 28.22
C SER A 48 9.22 -5.54 27.82
N GLU A 49 8.80 -6.75 28.19
CA GLU A 49 9.44 -8.03 27.88
C GLU A 49 9.42 -8.37 26.38
N LYS A 50 8.56 -7.73 25.59
CA LYS A 50 8.44 -7.90 24.13
C LYS A 50 9.11 -6.79 23.33
N SER A 51 9.81 -5.87 24.00
CA SER A 51 10.50 -4.74 23.34
C SER A 51 11.55 -5.19 22.30
N PHE A 52 12.13 -6.38 22.45
CA PHE A 52 13.06 -6.97 21.48
C PHE A 52 12.43 -7.22 20.10
N LEU A 53 11.09 -7.32 20.03
CA LEU A 53 10.36 -7.51 18.76
C LEU A 53 10.26 -6.23 17.93
N ASN A 54 10.52 -5.05 18.50
CA ASN A 54 10.33 -3.77 17.81
C ASN A 54 11.13 -3.69 16.50
N THR A 55 12.44 -3.93 16.60
CA THR A 55 13.37 -3.87 15.47
C THR A 55 13.07 -4.91 14.39
N PRO A 56 12.98 -6.23 14.68
CA PRO A 56 12.72 -7.22 13.64
C PRO A 56 11.37 -7.03 12.96
N ILE A 57 10.32 -6.60 13.68
CA ILE A 57 9.02 -6.33 13.07
C ILE A 57 9.05 -5.09 12.17
N THR A 58 9.72 -4.02 12.58
CA THR A 58 9.89 -2.86 11.70
C THR A 58 10.66 -3.24 10.43
N ILE A 59 11.73 -4.04 10.54
CA ILE A 59 12.47 -4.54 9.38
C ILE A 59 11.55 -5.39 8.49
N ALA A 60 10.79 -6.32 9.06
CA ALA A 60 9.84 -7.14 8.30
C ALA A 60 8.79 -6.28 7.59
N GLY A 61 8.27 -5.24 8.26
CA GLY A 61 7.34 -4.27 7.69
C GLY A 61 7.94 -3.51 6.49
N ILE A 62 9.18 -3.04 6.61
CA ILE A 62 9.93 -2.41 5.51
C ILE A 62 10.12 -3.37 4.34
N ILE A 63 10.47 -4.63 4.60
CA ILE A 63 10.66 -5.65 3.57
C ILE A 63 9.35 -5.91 2.82
N LEU A 64 8.22 -6.00 3.53
CA LEU A 64 6.89 -6.15 2.91
C LEU A 64 6.53 -4.94 2.04
N CYS A 65 6.75 -3.73 2.55
CA CYS A 65 6.49 -2.49 1.81
C CYS A 65 7.38 -2.41 0.56
N THR A 66 8.65 -2.76 0.66
CA THR A 66 9.58 -2.79 -0.49
C THR A 66 9.20 -3.89 -1.47
N GLY A 67 8.85 -5.08 -0.97
CA GLY A 67 8.39 -6.23 -1.74
C GLY A 67 7.14 -5.92 -2.58
N SER A 68 6.30 -5.00 -2.12
CA SER A 68 5.08 -4.60 -2.84
C SER A 68 5.39 -4.04 -4.23
N LEU A 69 6.50 -3.32 -4.38
CA LEU A 69 6.94 -2.78 -5.67
C LEU A 69 7.28 -3.89 -6.66
N TYR A 70 7.94 -4.95 -6.19
CA TYR A 70 8.29 -6.11 -7.00
C TYR A 70 7.06 -6.90 -7.40
N VAL A 71 6.12 -7.10 -6.46
CA VAL A 71 4.84 -7.75 -6.73
C VAL A 71 4.06 -6.98 -7.78
N ARG A 72 3.89 -5.66 -7.60
CA ARG A 72 3.24 -4.79 -8.59
C ARG A 72 3.89 -4.93 -9.96
N LYS A 73 5.21 -4.75 -10.03
CA LYS A 73 5.97 -4.82 -11.30
C LYS A 73 5.81 -6.16 -11.99
N ASN A 74 5.82 -7.27 -11.25
CA ASN A 74 5.65 -8.60 -11.83
C ASN A 74 4.21 -8.89 -12.28
N MET A 75 3.21 -8.33 -11.59
CA MET A 75 1.82 -8.44 -12.01
C MET A 75 1.52 -7.56 -13.23
N LEU A 76 2.09 -6.35 -13.30
CA LEU A 76 1.95 -5.45 -14.45
C LEU A 76 2.50 -6.04 -15.75
N LYS A 77 3.53 -6.90 -15.68
CA LYS A 77 4.04 -7.64 -16.86
C LYS A 77 3.04 -8.61 -17.48
N LYS A 78 2.00 -9.00 -16.72
CA LYS A 78 0.95 -9.93 -17.17
C LYS A 78 -0.29 -9.22 -17.70
N VAL A 79 -0.29 -7.88 -17.66
CA VAL A 79 -1.38 -7.04 -18.16
C VAL A 79 -1.29 -6.99 -19.68
N ASN A 80 -2.41 -7.29 -20.34
CA ASN A 80 -2.59 -7.16 -21.78
C ASN A 80 -3.92 -6.44 -22.07
N LYS A 81 -4.21 -6.18 -23.35
CA LYS A 81 -5.43 -5.46 -23.76
C LYS A 81 -6.71 -6.18 -23.37
N ASP A 82 -6.70 -7.52 -23.41
CA ASP A 82 -7.89 -8.34 -23.16
C ASP A 82 -8.26 -8.41 -21.68
N ASN A 83 -7.28 -8.26 -20.78
CA ASN A 83 -7.47 -8.38 -19.33
C ASN A 83 -7.16 -7.08 -18.55
N PHE A 84 -6.97 -5.96 -19.26
CA PHE A 84 -6.41 -4.73 -18.71
C PHE A 84 -7.06 -4.31 -17.39
N VAL A 85 -8.38 -4.13 -17.40
CA VAL A 85 -9.15 -3.62 -16.25
C VAL A 85 -8.90 -4.46 -14.99
N ALA A 86 -9.02 -5.78 -15.10
CA ALA A 86 -8.89 -6.68 -13.95
C ALA A 86 -7.43 -6.85 -13.52
N ALA A 87 -6.51 -7.09 -14.47
CA ALA A 87 -5.11 -7.36 -14.16
C ALA A 87 -4.39 -6.10 -13.63
N TYR A 88 -4.66 -4.92 -14.21
CA TYR A 88 -4.08 -3.66 -13.76
C TYR A 88 -4.56 -3.26 -12.37
N PHE A 89 -5.87 -3.41 -12.11
CA PHE A 89 -6.46 -3.19 -10.79
C PHE A 89 -5.87 -4.12 -9.74
N ASN A 90 -5.81 -5.43 -10.03
CA ASN A 90 -5.28 -6.43 -9.10
C ASN A 90 -3.79 -6.24 -8.81
N ALA A 91 -3.00 -5.80 -9.79
CA ALA A 91 -1.57 -5.51 -9.59
C ALA A 91 -1.36 -4.41 -8.53
N HIS A 92 -2.21 -3.38 -8.53
CA HIS A 92 -2.13 -2.28 -7.58
C HIS A 92 -2.70 -2.65 -6.21
N ILE A 93 -3.83 -3.36 -6.17
CA ILE A 93 -4.40 -3.84 -4.90
C ILE A 93 -3.44 -4.76 -4.18
N ALA A 94 -2.83 -5.74 -4.87
CA ALA A 94 -1.90 -6.67 -4.24
C ALA A 94 -0.72 -5.92 -3.60
N ALA A 95 -0.23 -4.87 -4.26
CA ALA A 95 0.83 -4.03 -3.73
C ALA A 95 0.36 -3.23 -2.50
N PHE A 96 -0.83 -2.64 -2.56
CA PHE A 96 -1.40 -1.92 -1.43
C PHE A 96 -1.62 -2.81 -0.21
N VAL A 97 -2.20 -4.00 -0.38
CA VAL A 97 -2.41 -4.95 0.71
C VAL A 97 -1.09 -5.33 1.38
N LEU A 98 -0.05 -5.63 0.59
CA LEU A 98 1.24 -6.02 1.14
C LEU A 98 1.89 -4.88 1.94
N CYS A 99 1.77 -3.65 1.43
CA CYS A 99 2.29 -2.46 2.09
C CYS A 99 1.50 -2.11 3.36
N ASP A 100 0.17 -2.21 3.32
CA ASP A 100 -0.73 -1.99 4.45
C ASP A 100 -0.45 -3.00 5.57
N MET A 101 -0.30 -4.28 5.24
CA MET A 101 0.10 -5.32 6.19
C MET A 101 1.44 -4.99 6.87
N GLY A 102 2.43 -4.54 6.11
CA GLY A 102 3.74 -4.16 6.66
C GLY A 102 3.66 -2.98 7.63
N ALA A 103 2.87 -1.97 7.28
CA ALA A 103 2.66 -0.79 8.14
C ALA A 103 1.88 -1.15 9.40
N LEU A 104 0.78 -1.90 9.26
CA LEU A 104 -0.04 -2.34 10.39
C LEU A 104 0.73 -3.23 11.34
N LEU A 105 1.59 -4.15 10.87
CA LEU A 105 2.46 -4.96 11.74
C LEU A 105 3.37 -4.10 12.63
N SER A 106 3.92 -3.02 12.06
CA SER A 106 4.72 -2.07 12.80
C SER A 106 3.88 -1.29 13.82
N VAL A 107 2.68 -0.84 13.44
CA VAL A 107 1.77 -0.16 14.37
C VAL A 107 1.32 -1.08 15.51
N THR A 108 0.86 -2.30 15.21
CA THR A 108 0.38 -3.24 16.23
C THR A 108 1.47 -3.61 17.21
N THR A 109 2.68 -3.89 16.73
CA THR A 109 3.77 -4.34 17.62
C THR A 109 4.43 -3.17 18.34
N ASN A 110 4.84 -2.15 17.59
CA ASN A 110 5.59 -1.05 18.19
C ASN A 110 4.68 -0.14 19.02
N LEU A 111 3.49 0.23 18.52
CA LEU A 111 2.62 1.18 19.20
C LEU A 111 1.72 0.52 20.24
N PHE A 112 0.97 -0.51 19.86
CA PHE A 112 -0.05 -1.09 20.75
C PHE A 112 0.53 -2.05 21.80
N VAL A 113 1.61 -2.78 21.50
CA VAL A 113 2.21 -3.74 22.44
C VAL A 113 3.34 -3.11 23.25
N ASN A 114 4.16 -2.27 22.64
CA ASN A 114 5.39 -1.78 23.24
C ASN A 114 5.44 -0.27 23.50
N ALA A 115 4.40 0.50 23.13
CA ALA A 115 4.34 1.96 23.22
C ALA A 115 5.56 2.70 22.63
N ASN A 116 6.27 2.07 21.69
CA ASN A 116 7.41 2.62 20.98
C ASN A 116 6.94 3.45 19.79
N LEU A 117 6.62 4.71 20.07
CA LEU A 117 6.16 5.69 19.10
C LEU A 117 7.15 5.90 17.95
N VAL A 118 8.46 5.86 18.23
CA VAL A 118 9.50 6.10 17.23
C VAL A 118 9.47 5.00 16.17
N MET A 119 9.50 3.75 16.58
CA MET A 119 9.53 2.62 15.64
C MET A 119 8.19 2.47 14.89
N ALA A 120 7.07 2.75 15.56
CA ALA A 120 5.76 2.81 14.91
C ALA A 120 5.71 3.92 13.84
N SER A 121 6.23 5.12 14.15
CA SER A 121 6.31 6.24 13.20
C SER A 121 7.13 5.89 11.97
N VAL A 122 8.27 5.19 12.15
CA VAL A 122 9.10 4.73 11.03
C VAL A 122 8.31 3.76 10.15
N GLY A 123 7.63 2.77 10.74
CA GLY A 123 6.82 1.82 9.98
C GLY A 123 5.67 2.48 9.21
N VAL A 124 4.95 3.42 9.84
CA VAL A 124 3.89 4.18 9.19
C VAL A 124 4.45 5.06 8.08
N GLY A 125 5.53 5.79 8.33
CA GLY A 125 6.16 6.66 7.33
C GLY A 125 6.61 5.88 6.09
N VAL A 126 7.25 4.73 6.29
CA VAL A 126 7.61 3.81 5.19
C VAL A 126 6.34 3.31 4.49
N GLY A 127 5.34 2.85 5.23
CA GLY A 127 4.06 2.41 4.67
C GLY A 127 3.41 3.45 3.77
N LEU A 128 3.28 4.69 4.26
CA LEU A 128 2.71 5.81 3.50
C LEU A 128 3.52 6.14 2.24
N LEU A 129 4.84 6.15 2.35
CA LEU A 129 5.73 6.39 1.20
C LEU A 129 5.55 5.31 0.12
N TYR A 130 5.55 4.04 0.49
CA TYR A 130 5.42 2.94 -0.48
C TYR A 130 3.99 2.79 -1.01
N LEU A 131 2.96 3.08 -0.21
CA LEU A 131 1.59 3.23 -0.72
C LEU A 131 1.53 4.33 -1.79
N TRP A 132 2.15 5.50 -1.53
CA TRP A 132 2.24 6.59 -2.50
C TRP A 132 2.94 6.19 -3.80
N ILE A 133 4.09 5.51 -3.70
CA ILE A 133 4.83 5.02 -4.88
C ILE A 133 4.02 3.99 -5.67
N ASN A 134 3.15 3.24 -5.00
CA ASN A 134 2.30 2.22 -5.62
C ASN A 134 1.09 2.77 -6.37
N PHE A 135 0.78 4.07 -6.31
CA PHE A 135 -0.32 4.64 -7.09
C PHE A 135 -0.09 4.52 -8.61
N PRO A 136 -1.19 4.42 -9.38
CA PRO A 136 -1.15 4.35 -10.84
C PRO A 136 -0.59 5.66 -11.42
N ARG A 137 0.28 5.55 -12.43
CA ARG A 137 0.92 6.69 -13.11
C ARG A 137 0.48 6.76 -14.56
N ASP A 138 0.50 7.96 -15.12
CA ASP A 138 0.09 8.17 -16.53
C ASP A 138 0.98 7.40 -17.52
N GLU A 139 2.24 7.13 -17.15
CA GLU A 139 3.16 6.27 -17.90
C GLU A 139 2.67 4.84 -18.07
N ASP A 140 1.77 4.36 -17.21
CA ASP A 140 1.21 3.01 -17.31
C ASP A 140 0.24 2.87 -18.49
N ARG A 141 -0.16 3.99 -19.11
CA ARG A 141 -1.03 3.99 -20.30
C ARG A 141 -0.45 3.16 -21.44
N LYS A 142 0.88 3.07 -21.56
CA LYS A 142 1.57 2.24 -22.57
C LYS A 142 1.21 0.75 -22.51
N LEU A 143 0.62 0.28 -21.42
CA LEU A 143 0.14 -1.11 -21.28
C LEU A 143 -1.14 -1.38 -22.09
N LEU A 144 -1.78 -0.34 -22.63
CA LEU A 144 -2.97 -0.40 -23.50
C LEU A 144 -2.63 -0.38 -25.00
N ASP A 145 -1.35 -0.18 -25.35
CA ASP A 145 -0.83 -0.07 -26.71
C ASP A 145 -0.29 -1.40 -27.23
#